data_AF-A0A4U5N168-F1
#
_entry.id   AF-A0A4U5N168-F1
#
_cell.length_a   1.000
_cell.length_b   1.000
_cell.length_c   1.000
_cell.angle_alpha   90.00
_cell.angle_beta   90.00
_cell.angle_gamma   90.00
#
_symmetry.space_group_name_H-M   'P 1'
#
loop_
_entity.id
_entity.type
_entity.pdbx_description
1 polymer ?
#
loop_
_entity_poly.entity_id
_entity_poly.type
_entity_poly.pdbx_seq_one_letter_code
_entity_poly.pdbx_strand_id
1 'polypeptide(L)'
;MTTTARPEPLAIDELLAKKKAEAEAEAKPKFLTKAERQALAIQKREEEVARQRAAQKKIEEKREAFAREAKKAESSGRDRDREHERMRDRDRRDDRRDHGRDHGREHGRDHGRDRGDRDRRRRSRSRSRSPRRRSRSPRGESTRDREQGKDSEKAADAIKQRYLGAQKEKRKRGRRLHERKFIFDWDTTEDTSNDYDKLYRDRHEVQFFGRGLIAGVDVGAQKKVKSEFYLKHMEERRTHEEQDKEDMRQEQLRKKQKKEEWDDRHWKQKPLDEMQDRDWRIFREDFNIVIKGGKLPKPIRYWEEAGLPKEVVDVIYKVGYKKPPNLPVLGAHTDSTPGHPYRPSEPRHYRRSRNRIW
;
A
#
# COMPACT_ATOMS: atom_id res chain seq x y z
N MET A 1 -38.85 -54.81 -71.85
CA MET A 1 -38.96 -53.61 -71.00
C MET A 1 -40.28 -53.67 -70.26
N THR A 2 -40.27 -54.04 -68.98
CA THR A 2 -41.46 -54.05 -68.12
C THR A 2 -41.19 -53.11 -66.97
N THR A 3 -41.78 -51.92 -67.05
CA THR A 3 -41.52 -50.78 -66.17
C THR A 3 -42.15 -51.00 -64.80
N THR A 4 -41.30 -50.98 -63.77
CA THR A 4 -41.63 -50.84 -62.36
C THR A 4 -42.30 -49.48 -62.09
N ALA A 5 -43.59 -49.47 -61.76
CA ALA A 5 -44.30 -48.28 -61.32
C ALA A 5 -43.99 -47.97 -59.84
N ARG A 6 -43.66 -46.70 -59.56
CA ARG A 6 -43.23 -46.16 -58.26
C ARG A 6 -44.41 -46.12 -57.27
N PRO A 7 -44.20 -46.32 -55.96
CA PRO A 7 -45.27 -46.20 -54.96
C PRO A 7 -45.70 -44.73 -54.85
N GLU A 8 -46.90 -44.43 -55.35
CA GLU A 8 -47.53 -43.13 -55.23
C GLU A 8 -47.85 -42.83 -53.75
N PRO A 9 -47.66 -41.59 -53.27
CA PRO A 9 -47.98 -41.24 -51.89
C PRO A 9 -49.49 -41.38 -51.68
N LEU A 10 -49.89 -42.17 -50.67
CA LEU A 10 -51.28 -42.30 -50.23
C LEU A 10 -51.94 -40.91 -50.17
N ALA A 11 -52.99 -40.72 -50.97
CA ALA A 11 -53.66 -39.44 -51.10
C ALA A 11 -54.17 -38.97 -49.73
N ILE A 12 -53.99 -37.67 -49.43
CA ILE A 12 -54.43 -37.05 -48.17
C ILE A 12 -55.92 -37.33 -47.91
N ASP A 13 -56.72 -37.37 -48.97
CA ASP A 13 -58.14 -37.68 -48.91
C ASP A 13 -58.44 -39.13 -48.53
N GLU A 14 -57.58 -40.10 -48.91
CA GLU A 14 -57.71 -41.49 -48.47
C GLU A 14 -57.30 -41.68 -47.01
N LEU A 15 -56.29 -40.94 -46.53
CA LEU A 15 -55.92 -40.94 -45.11
C LEU A 15 -56.97 -40.24 -44.24
N LEU A 16 -57.59 -39.18 -44.75
CA LEU A 16 -58.71 -38.52 -44.10
C LEU A 16 -59.97 -39.39 -44.14
N ALA A 17 -60.23 -40.10 -45.24
CA ALA A 17 -61.33 -41.06 -45.32
C ALA A 17 -61.12 -42.24 -44.37
N LYS A 18 -59.89 -42.78 -44.27
CA LYS A 18 -59.54 -43.82 -43.29
C LYS A 18 -59.66 -43.32 -41.85
N LYS A 19 -59.14 -42.13 -41.53
CA LYS A 19 -59.29 -41.53 -40.20
C LYS A 19 -60.74 -41.16 -39.86
N LYS A 20 -61.53 -40.71 -40.84
CA LYS A 20 -62.97 -40.46 -40.67
C LYS A 20 -63.72 -41.77 -40.47
N ALA A 21 -63.40 -42.82 -41.22
CA ALA A 21 -64.00 -44.14 -41.05
C ALA A 21 -63.59 -44.78 -39.71
N GLU A 22 -62.34 -44.61 -39.26
CA GLU A 22 -61.87 -45.04 -37.94
C GLU A 22 -62.54 -44.23 -36.83
N ALA A 23 -62.62 -42.91 -36.94
CA ALA A 23 -63.32 -42.06 -35.98
C ALA A 23 -64.83 -42.34 -35.93
N GLU A 24 -65.45 -42.65 -37.06
CA GLU A 24 -66.87 -43.01 -37.16
C GLU A 24 -67.12 -44.45 -36.65
N ALA A 25 -66.13 -45.34 -36.76
CA ALA A 25 -66.13 -46.66 -36.11
C ALA A 25 -65.88 -46.58 -34.60
N GLU A 26 -65.07 -45.62 -34.13
CA GLU A 26 -64.86 -45.31 -32.70
C GLU A 26 -66.06 -44.56 -32.09
N ALA A 27 -66.77 -43.76 -32.87
CA ALA A 27 -68.00 -43.08 -32.45
C ALA A 27 -69.17 -44.06 -32.28
N LYS A 28 -69.15 -45.21 -32.97
CA LYS A 28 -70.13 -46.28 -32.76
C LYS A 28 -69.79 -47.02 -31.45
N PRO A 29 -70.74 -47.13 -30.49
CA PRO A 29 -70.46 -47.76 -29.21
C PRO A 29 -70.10 -49.24 -29.39
N LYS A 30 -68.85 -49.60 -29.09
CA LYS A 30 -68.40 -50.99 -29.15
C LYS A 30 -68.93 -51.75 -27.95
N PHE A 31 -69.70 -52.82 -28.20
CA PHE A 31 -70.21 -53.68 -27.13
C PHE A 31 -69.05 -54.48 -26.53
N LEU A 32 -68.67 -54.13 -25.30
CA LEU A 32 -67.73 -54.89 -24.48
C LEU A 32 -68.52 -55.81 -23.55
N THR A 33 -68.05 -57.04 -23.36
CA THR A 33 -68.64 -57.96 -22.38
C THR A 33 -68.44 -57.42 -20.96
N LYS A 34 -69.25 -57.89 -20.01
CA LYS A 34 -69.16 -57.45 -18.60
C LYS A 34 -67.76 -57.68 -18.01
N ALA A 35 -67.13 -58.81 -18.35
CA ALA A 35 -65.77 -59.14 -17.91
C ALA A 35 -64.72 -58.17 -18.50
N GLU A 36 -64.82 -57.85 -19.80
CA GLU A 36 -63.90 -56.91 -20.46
C GLU A 36 -64.04 -55.47 -19.93
N ARG A 37 -65.26 -55.03 -19.61
CA ARG A 37 -65.47 -53.71 -18.97
C ARG A 37 -64.86 -53.64 -17.57
N GLN A 38 -64.97 -54.72 -16.79
CA GLN A 38 -64.35 -54.81 -15.48
C GLN A 38 -62.82 -54.80 -15.58
N ALA A 39 -62.24 -55.54 -16.54
CA ALA A 39 -60.80 -55.53 -16.79
C ALA A 39 -60.28 -54.14 -17.20
N LEU A 40 -60.98 -53.44 -18.10
CA LEU A 40 -60.61 -52.08 -18.50
C LEU A 40 -60.78 -51.06 -17.36
N ALA A 41 -61.78 -51.23 -16.49
CA ALA A 41 -61.94 -50.38 -15.31
C ALA A 41 -60.81 -50.60 -14.30
N ILE A 42 -60.36 -51.84 -14.11
CA ILE A 42 -59.22 -52.17 -13.25
C ILE A 42 -57.93 -51.58 -13.84
N GLN A 43 -57.67 -51.74 -15.13
CA GLN A 43 -56.51 -51.16 -15.80
C GLN A 43 -56.48 -49.62 -15.69
N LYS A 44 -57.60 -48.94 -15.91
CA LYS A 44 -57.69 -47.48 -15.74
C LYS A 44 -57.42 -47.06 -14.29
N ARG A 45 -57.91 -47.83 -13.31
CA ARG A 45 -57.66 -47.57 -11.88
C ARG A 45 -56.18 -47.80 -11.53
N GLU A 46 -55.55 -48.83 -12.09
CA GLU A 46 -54.12 -49.09 -11.92
C GLU A 46 -53.26 -47.99 -12.53
N GLU A 47 -53.61 -47.50 -13.72
CA GLU A 47 -52.95 -46.35 -14.35
C GLU A 47 -53.09 -45.07 -13.54
N GLU A 48 -54.27 -44.79 -12.99
CA GLU A 48 -54.50 -43.62 -12.15
C GLU A 48 -53.69 -43.70 -10.85
N VAL A 49 -53.69 -44.86 -10.18
CA VAL A 49 -52.86 -45.11 -8.99
C VAL A 49 -51.37 -45.00 -9.33
N ALA A 50 -50.93 -45.48 -10.49
CA ALA A 50 -49.56 -45.34 -10.95
C ALA A 50 -49.17 -43.88 -11.21
N ARG A 51 -50.06 -43.08 -11.82
CA ARG A 51 -49.86 -41.63 -12.02
C ARG A 51 -49.77 -40.88 -10.69
N GLN A 52 -50.64 -41.21 -9.73
CA GLN A 52 -50.59 -40.63 -8.39
C GLN A 52 -49.28 -40.98 -7.66
N ARG A 53 -48.86 -42.26 -7.71
CA ARG A 53 -47.57 -42.70 -7.14
C ARG A 53 -46.37 -42.04 -7.84
N ALA A 54 -46.41 -41.86 -9.15
CA ALA A 54 -45.35 -41.17 -9.89
C ALA A 54 -45.28 -39.67 -9.54
N ALA A 55 -46.43 -39.02 -9.37
CA ALA A 55 -46.49 -37.63 -8.90
C ALA A 55 -45.95 -37.50 -7.46
N GLN A 56 -46.33 -38.41 -6.56
CA GLN A 56 -45.81 -38.45 -5.19
C GLN A 56 -44.29 -38.66 -5.17
N LYS A 57 -43.76 -39.61 -5.95
CA LYS A 57 -42.31 -39.84 -6.07
C LYS A 57 -41.58 -38.60 -6.58
N LYS A 58 -42.10 -37.90 -7.60
CA LYS A 58 -41.51 -36.64 -8.09
C LYS A 58 -41.50 -35.53 -7.04
N ILE A 59 -42.53 -35.47 -6.19
CA ILE A 59 -42.58 -34.50 -5.08
C ILE A 59 -41.55 -34.87 -4.01
N GLU A 60 -41.44 -36.15 -3.68
CA GLU A 60 -40.46 -36.66 -2.71
C GLU A 60 -39.02 -36.45 -3.19
N GLU A 61 -38.71 -36.72 -4.45
CA GLU A 61 -37.39 -36.45 -5.07
C GLU A 61 -37.05 -34.95 -5.02
N LYS A 62 -38.00 -34.07 -5.33
CA LYS A 62 -37.79 -32.61 -5.21
C LYS A 62 -37.55 -32.19 -3.77
N ARG A 63 -38.27 -32.78 -2.81
CA ARG A 63 -38.09 -32.52 -1.37
C ARG A 63 -36.73 -33.02 -0.88
N GLU A 64 -36.30 -34.20 -1.33
CA GLU A 64 -35.00 -34.77 -1.00
C GLU A 64 -33.86 -33.96 -1.61
N ALA A 65 -33.98 -33.54 -2.88
CA ALA A 65 -33.00 -32.69 -3.55
C ALA A 65 -32.82 -31.35 -2.81
N PHE A 66 -33.93 -30.69 -2.44
CA PHE A 66 -33.90 -29.46 -1.66
C PHE A 66 -33.29 -29.68 -0.26
N ALA A 67 -33.64 -30.76 0.44
CA ALA A 67 -33.07 -31.08 1.75
C ALA A 67 -31.58 -31.42 1.67
N ARG A 68 -31.13 -32.07 0.59
CA ARG A 68 -29.72 -32.38 0.34
C ARG A 68 -28.91 -31.12 0.04
N GLU A 69 -29.46 -30.20 -0.75
CA GLU A 69 -28.82 -28.91 -1.04
C GLU A 69 -28.70 -28.03 0.22
N ALA A 70 -29.76 -27.99 1.04
CA ALA A 70 -29.73 -27.31 2.35
C ALA A 70 -28.69 -27.93 3.31
N LYS A 71 -28.63 -29.25 3.45
CA LYS A 71 -27.60 -29.93 4.26
C LYS A 71 -26.17 -29.69 3.74
N LYS A 72 -25.99 -29.63 2.42
CA LYS A 72 -24.69 -29.31 1.82
C LYS A 72 -24.25 -27.89 2.16
N ALA A 73 -25.17 -26.93 2.10
CA ALA A 73 -24.93 -25.56 2.52
C ALA A 73 -24.56 -25.49 4.02
N GLU A 74 -25.32 -26.16 4.89
CA GLU A 74 -25.07 -26.19 6.34
C GLU A 74 -23.72 -26.86 6.69
N SER A 75 -23.41 -28.01 6.10
CA SER A 75 -22.13 -28.71 6.31
C SER A 75 -20.95 -27.85 5.86
N SER A 76 -21.08 -27.16 4.71
CA SER A 76 -20.02 -26.27 4.21
C SER A 76 -19.76 -25.06 5.11
N GLY A 77 -20.77 -24.60 5.85
CA GLY A 77 -20.64 -23.57 6.88
C GLY A 77 -19.95 -24.10 8.14
N ARG A 78 -20.43 -25.23 8.68
CA ARG A 78 -19.87 -25.84 9.90
C ARG A 78 -18.42 -26.29 9.75
N ASP A 79 -18.01 -26.77 8.58
CA ASP A 79 -16.62 -27.17 8.34
C ASP A 79 -15.68 -25.95 8.33
N ARG A 80 -16.14 -24.80 7.82
CA ARG A 80 -15.38 -23.54 7.90
C ARG A 80 -15.21 -23.05 9.34
N ASP A 81 -16.28 -23.13 10.14
CA ASP A 81 -16.24 -22.68 11.54
C ASP A 81 -15.37 -23.60 12.39
N ARG A 82 -15.47 -24.93 12.22
CA ARG A 82 -14.58 -25.90 12.91
C ARG A 82 -13.12 -25.73 12.53
N GLU A 83 -12.81 -25.41 11.28
CA GLU A 83 -11.44 -25.18 10.85
C GLU A 83 -10.89 -23.87 11.44
N HIS A 84 -11.73 -22.84 11.57
CA HIS A 84 -11.39 -21.57 12.21
C HIS A 84 -11.15 -21.73 13.73
N GLU A 85 -11.98 -22.52 14.42
CA GLU A 85 -11.78 -22.83 15.84
C GLU A 85 -10.50 -23.66 16.07
N ARG A 86 -10.23 -24.66 15.22
CA ARG A 86 -8.99 -25.44 15.29
C ARG A 86 -7.74 -24.60 15.04
N MET A 87 -7.81 -23.57 14.19
CA MET A 87 -6.71 -22.61 14.03
C MET A 87 -6.53 -21.77 15.30
N ARG A 88 -7.62 -21.21 15.85
CA ARG A 88 -7.57 -20.41 17.09
C ARG A 88 -7.01 -21.17 18.29
N ASP A 89 -7.36 -22.44 18.44
CA ASP A 89 -6.82 -23.28 19.53
C ASP A 89 -5.35 -23.65 19.31
N ARG A 90 -4.90 -23.73 18.06
CA ARG A 90 -3.49 -23.95 17.73
C ARG A 90 -2.65 -22.72 18.08
N ASP A 91 -3.12 -21.53 17.74
CA ASP A 91 -2.44 -20.27 18.05
C ASP A 91 -2.37 -20.04 19.57
N ARG A 92 -3.47 -20.32 20.30
CA ARG A 92 -3.48 -20.25 21.78
C ARG A 92 -2.55 -21.26 22.46
N ARG A 93 -2.30 -22.42 21.86
CA ARG A 93 -1.35 -23.41 22.39
C ARG A 93 0.10 -23.01 22.15
N ASP A 94 0.39 -22.28 21.07
CA ASP A 94 1.75 -21.80 20.77
C ASP A 94 2.13 -20.65 21.71
N ASP A 95 1.22 -19.69 21.94
CA ASP A 95 1.43 -18.58 22.89
C ASP A 95 1.68 -19.06 24.33
N ARG A 96 0.97 -20.12 24.77
CA ARG A 96 1.17 -20.69 26.11
C ARG A 96 2.47 -21.47 26.26
N ARG A 97 3.09 -21.90 25.16
CA ARG A 97 4.34 -22.66 25.20
C ARG A 97 5.57 -21.76 25.28
N ASP A 98 5.47 -20.53 24.79
CA ASP A 98 6.55 -19.55 24.84
C ASP A 98 6.55 -18.71 26.15
N HIS A 99 5.38 -18.55 26.80
CA HIS A 99 5.29 -17.76 28.04
C HIS A 99 5.67 -18.49 29.33
N GLY A 100 6.08 -19.76 29.25
CA GLY A 100 6.42 -20.60 30.41
C GLY A 100 7.92 -20.73 30.72
N ARG A 101 8.79 -20.04 30.00
CA ARG A 101 10.26 -20.27 30.07
C ARG A 101 11.09 -19.03 30.35
N ASP A 102 10.57 -18.00 31.03
CA ASP A 102 11.43 -16.84 31.38
C ASP A 102 10.98 -15.98 32.58
N HIS A 103 10.49 -16.58 33.67
CA HIS A 103 10.38 -15.84 34.94
C HIS A 103 10.67 -16.70 36.16
N GLY A 104 11.87 -16.53 36.74
CA GLY A 104 12.27 -17.17 37.99
C GLY A 104 13.75 -17.00 38.32
N ARG A 105 14.26 -15.77 38.29
CA ARG A 105 15.60 -15.40 38.77
C ARG A 105 15.50 -15.04 40.25
N GLU A 106 16.03 -15.90 41.12
CA GLU A 106 16.78 -15.60 42.36
C GLU A 106 16.67 -16.78 43.35
N HIS A 107 17.81 -17.41 43.70
CA HIS A 107 18.38 -17.39 45.06
C HIS A 107 19.46 -18.48 45.22
N GLY A 108 20.70 -18.05 45.49
CA GLY A 108 21.58 -18.67 46.49
C GLY A 108 22.33 -19.99 46.19
N ARG A 109 23.66 -19.86 46.25
CA ARG A 109 24.62 -20.78 46.89
C ARG A 109 25.17 -21.99 46.10
N ASP A 110 26.44 -21.81 45.75
CA ASP A 110 27.58 -22.68 46.07
C ASP A 110 27.93 -23.88 45.17
N HIS A 111 29.25 -24.08 45.04
CA HIS A 111 30.00 -25.18 44.38
C HIS A 111 30.03 -25.11 42.84
N GLY A 112 31.16 -24.89 42.16
CA GLY A 112 32.52 -25.38 42.42
C GLY A 112 32.90 -26.39 41.33
N ARG A 113 34.07 -26.19 40.71
CA ARG A 113 34.82 -27.10 39.82
C ARG A 113 34.56 -27.12 38.31
N ASP A 114 35.52 -26.52 37.61
CA ASP A 114 36.47 -27.18 36.68
C ASP A 114 36.03 -27.62 35.27
N ARG A 115 36.92 -27.22 34.34
CA ARG A 115 37.23 -27.79 33.01
C ARG A 115 36.18 -27.52 31.93
N GLY A 116 36.48 -26.79 30.86
CA GLY A 116 37.70 -26.85 30.06
C GLY A 116 37.31 -27.32 28.65
N ASP A 117 37.51 -26.43 27.68
CA ASP A 117 38.02 -26.74 26.34
C ASP A 117 37.37 -27.90 25.55
N ARG A 118 36.68 -27.58 24.43
CA ARG A 118 37.06 -28.06 23.08
C ARG A 118 35.97 -27.85 22.02
N ASP A 119 36.40 -27.13 20.99
CA ASP A 119 36.10 -27.38 19.59
C ASP A 119 35.72 -28.84 19.27
N ARG A 120 34.53 -29.07 18.70
CA ARG A 120 34.29 -30.15 17.72
C ARG A 120 33.28 -29.77 16.65
N ARG A 121 33.86 -29.30 15.55
CA ARG A 121 33.51 -29.56 14.15
C ARG A 121 32.50 -30.71 13.91
N ARG A 122 31.60 -30.45 12.95
CA ARG A 122 31.04 -31.38 11.95
C ARG A 122 30.29 -32.61 12.49
N ARG A 123 28.95 -32.57 12.39
CA ARG A 123 28.20 -33.75 11.95
C ARG A 123 26.97 -33.39 11.14
N SER A 124 27.17 -33.42 9.83
CA SER A 124 26.16 -33.61 8.81
C SER A 124 25.18 -34.71 9.25
N ARG A 125 23.92 -34.34 9.46
CA ARG A 125 22.83 -35.32 9.52
C ARG A 125 21.66 -34.81 8.70
N SER A 126 21.79 -35.08 7.41
CA SER A 126 20.72 -35.22 6.43
C SER A 126 19.48 -35.87 7.07
N ARG A 127 18.47 -35.04 7.34
CA ARG A 127 17.07 -35.45 7.52
C ARG A 127 16.25 -34.72 6.47
N SER A 128 16.18 -35.37 5.31
CA SER A 128 15.01 -35.41 4.41
C SER A 128 13.83 -34.52 4.82
N ARG A 129 13.88 -33.24 4.44
CA ARG A 129 12.69 -32.40 4.31
C ARG A 129 12.03 -32.75 2.98
N SER A 130 11.11 -33.70 2.98
CA SER A 130 10.11 -33.80 1.91
C SER A 130 9.47 -32.42 1.72
N PRO A 131 9.42 -31.85 0.50
CA PRO A 131 8.64 -30.66 0.25
C PRO A 131 7.18 -31.07 0.35
N ARG A 132 6.59 -30.88 1.54
CA ARG A 132 5.15 -30.98 1.73
C ARG A 132 4.53 -30.05 0.70
N ARG A 133 3.85 -30.68 -0.26
CA ARG A 133 2.97 -30.06 -1.23
C ARG A 133 2.19 -28.98 -0.51
N ARG A 134 2.52 -27.71 -0.79
CA ARG A 134 1.66 -26.58 -0.49
C ARG A 134 0.37 -26.86 -1.25
N SER A 135 -0.61 -27.41 -0.53
CA SER A 135 -2.01 -27.36 -0.91
C SER A 135 -2.27 -25.92 -1.34
N ARG A 136 -2.65 -25.78 -2.62
CA ARG A 136 -3.18 -24.55 -3.19
C ARG A 136 -4.29 -24.06 -2.26
N SER A 137 -3.98 -23.08 -1.41
CA SER A 137 -5.01 -22.18 -0.88
C SER A 137 -5.77 -21.62 -2.08
N PRO A 138 -7.10 -21.45 -2.02
CA PRO A 138 -7.83 -20.67 -3.00
C PRO A 138 -7.15 -19.32 -3.06
N ARG A 139 -6.55 -19.07 -4.21
CA ARG A 139 -5.80 -17.90 -4.66
C ARG A 139 -6.29 -16.64 -3.91
N GLY A 140 -5.51 -16.20 -2.92
CA GLY A 140 -5.66 -14.87 -2.38
C GLY A 140 -5.54 -13.91 -3.56
N GLU A 141 -6.65 -13.27 -3.89
CA GLU A 141 -6.71 -12.24 -4.92
C GLU A 141 -5.61 -11.23 -4.61
N SER A 142 -4.66 -11.06 -5.53
CA SER A 142 -3.57 -10.12 -5.26
C SER A 142 -4.17 -8.72 -5.14
N THR A 143 -3.59 -7.86 -4.32
CA THR A 143 -4.02 -6.46 -4.21
C THR A 143 -4.15 -5.79 -5.58
N ARG A 144 -3.31 -6.19 -6.54
CA ARG A 144 -3.35 -5.76 -7.94
C ARG A 144 -4.56 -6.26 -8.72
N ASP A 145 -5.03 -7.48 -8.44
CA ASP A 145 -6.24 -8.03 -9.08
C ASP A 145 -7.48 -7.31 -8.55
N ARG A 146 -7.51 -7.04 -7.24
CA ARG A 146 -8.58 -6.26 -6.59
C ARG A 146 -8.63 -4.81 -7.08
N GLU A 147 -7.47 -4.18 -7.30
CA GLU A 147 -7.39 -2.84 -7.89
C GLU A 147 -7.87 -2.81 -9.34
N GLN A 148 -7.46 -3.79 -10.15
CA GLN A 148 -7.94 -3.92 -11.53
C GLN A 148 -9.46 -4.12 -11.61
N GLY A 149 -10.04 -4.87 -10.67
CA GLY A 149 -11.50 -5.02 -10.57
C GLY A 149 -12.19 -3.68 -10.32
N LYS A 150 -11.71 -2.88 -9.36
CA LYS A 150 -12.25 -1.54 -9.07
C LYS A 150 -12.12 -0.57 -10.24
N ASP A 151 -10.98 -0.58 -10.93
CA ASP A 151 -10.76 0.28 -12.09
C ASP A 151 -11.72 -0.11 -13.24
N SER A 152 -11.97 -1.41 -13.43
CA SER A 152 -12.93 -1.91 -14.41
C SER A 152 -14.39 -1.53 -14.08
N GLU A 153 -14.76 -1.56 -12.80
CA GLU A 153 -16.08 -1.13 -12.33
C GLU A 153 -16.28 0.37 -12.55
N LYS A 154 -15.29 1.19 -12.18
CA LYS A 154 -15.32 2.65 -12.43
C LYS A 154 -15.42 2.98 -13.92
N ALA A 155 -14.69 2.25 -14.77
CA ALA A 155 -14.77 2.41 -16.21
C ALA A 155 -16.18 2.08 -16.73
N ALA A 156 -16.77 0.96 -16.28
CA ALA A 156 -18.13 0.57 -16.63
C ALA A 156 -19.16 1.61 -16.14
N ASP A 157 -18.97 2.15 -14.93
CA ASP A 157 -19.84 3.19 -14.38
C ASP A 157 -19.71 4.51 -15.15
N ALA A 158 -18.50 4.91 -15.56
CA ALA A 158 -18.30 6.07 -16.42
C ALA A 158 -19.01 5.89 -17.78
N ILE A 159 -18.94 4.70 -18.38
CA ILE A 159 -19.67 4.35 -19.61
C ILE A 159 -21.18 4.43 -19.37
N LYS A 160 -21.69 3.80 -18.29
CA LYS A 160 -23.11 3.84 -17.93
C LYS A 160 -23.60 5.28 -17.78
N GLN A 161 -22.89 6.12 -17.02
CA GLN A 161 -23.24 7.52 -16.80
C GLN A 161 -23.27 8.33 -18.11
N ARG A 162 -22.37 8.04 -19.05
CA ARG A 162 -22.30 8.72 -20.35
C ARG A 162 -23.46 8.35 -21.28
N TYR A 163 -23.87 7.08 -21.33
CA TYR A 163 -24.83 6.58 -22.32
C TYR A 163 -26.25 6.38 -21.79
N LEU A 164 -26.44 6.10 -20.49
CA LEU A 164 -27.77 5.92 -19.87
C LEU A 164 -28.41 7.24 -19.42
N GLY A 165 -27.87 8.39 -19.84
CA GLY A 165 -28.51 9.69 -19.66
C GLY A 165 -28.65 10.16 -18.21
N ALA A 166 -27.82 9.65 -17.31
CA ALA A 166 -27.83 10.09 -15.92
C ALA A 166 -27.57 11.61 -15.85
N GLN A 167 -28.31 12.30 -14.97
CA GLN A 167 -28.13 13.73 -14.70
C GLN A 167 -26.69 13.97 -14.27
N LYS A 168 -25.89 14.64 -15.11
CA LYS A 168 -24.53 15.07 -14.74
C LYS A 168 -24.64 15.92 -13.47
N GLU A 169 -24.07 15.44 -12.37
CA GLU A 169 -24.00 16.25 -11.16
C GLU A 169 -23.29 17.55 -11.48
N LYS A 170 -24.00 18.68 -11.30
CA LYS A 170 -23.40 20.01 -11.47
C LYS A 170 -22.26 20.10 -10.47
N ARG A 171 -21.07 20.47 -10.94
CA ARG A 171 -19.89 20.73 -10.08
C ARG A 171 -20.38 21.51 -8.86
N LYS A 172 -20.25 20.91 -7.68
CA LYS A 172 -20.60 21.57 -6.41
C LYS A 172 -19.66 22.76 -6.32
N ARG A 173 -20.10 23.95 -6.78
CA ARG A 173 -19.39 25.20 -6.52
C ARG A 173 -19.23 25.25 -5.01
N GLY A 174 -17.98 25.32 -4.54
CA GLY A 174 -17.65 25.36 -3.13
C GLY A 174 -18.62 26.30 -2.44
N ARG A 175 -19.56 25.73 -1.67
CA ARG A 175 -20.52 26.56 -0.95
C ARG A 175 -19.65 27.32 0.04
N ARG A 176 -19.75 28.65 0.05
CA ARG A 176 -19.29 29.49 1.17
C ARG A 176 -20.13 29.08 2.39
N LEU A 177 -19.88 27.91 2.95
CA LEU A 177 -20.72 27.32 3.97
C LEU A 177 -20.29 27.93 5.30
N HIS A 178 -20.95 29.04 5.65
CA HIS A 178 -20.88 29.79 6.90
C HIS A 178 -19.48 30.34 7.23
N GLU A 179 -19.39 31.67 7.37
CA GLU A 179 -18.19 32.51 7.64
C GLU A 179 -17.34 32.12 8.88
N ARG A 180 -17.55 30.97 9.52
CA ARG A 180 -16.95 30.60 10.81
C ARG A 180 -15.88 29.52 10.74
N LYS A 181 -15.63 28.88 9.60
CA LYS A 181 -14.47 28.00 9.44
C LYS A 181 -13.83 28.17 8.07
N PHE A 182 -12.78 28.98 8.04
CA PHE A 182 -11.92 29.10 6.88
C PHE A 182 -11.04 27.85 6.81
N ILE A 183 -11.28 27.00 5.81
CA ILE A 183 -10.43 25.83 5.53
C ILE A 183 -9.42 26.29 4.49
N PHE A 184 -8.15 26.33 4.86
CA PHE A 184 -7.06 26.73 3.97
C PHE A 184 -6.63 25.59 3.02
N ASP A 185 -6.86 24.34 3.43
CA ASP A 185 -6.47 23.16 2.66
C ASP A 185 -7.54 22.76 1.64
N TRP A 186 -7.09 22.17 0.54
CA TRP A 186 -7.95 21.54 -0.46
C TRP A 186 -8.50 20.21 0.06
N ASP A 187 -9.77 19.93 -0.21
CA ASP A 187 -10.35 18.62 0.14
C ASP A 187 -9.88 17.54 -0.86
N THR A 188 -9.61 16.34 -0.36
CA THR A 188 -9.23 15.17 -1.18
C THR A 188 -10.33 14.76 -2.17
N THR A 189 -11.58 15.12 -1.91
CA THR A 189 -12.70 14.88 -2.84
C THR A 189 -12.67 15.79 -4.07
N GLU A 190 -11.85 16.85 -4.05
CA GLU A 190 -11.65 17.78 -5.16
C GLU A 190 -10.47 17.36 -6.07
N ASP A 191 -9.75 16.28 -5.73
CA ASP A 191 -8.67 15.72 -6.55
C ASP A 191 -9.21 15.01 -7.81
N THR A 192 -8.77 15.50 -8.97
CA THR A 192 -9.17 14.97 -10.28
C THR A 192 -8.12 14.06 -10.93
N SER A 193 -7.03 13.75 -10.24
CA SER A 193 -5.92 12.96 -10.81
C SER A 193 -6.15 11.44 -10.80
N ASN A 194 -7.13 10.95 -10.03
CA ASN A 194 -7.43 9.53 -9.91
C ASN A 194 -8.23 9.00 -11.11
N ASP A 195 -7.51 8.52 -12.14
CA ASP A 195 -8.10 7.88 -13.31
C ASP A 195 -8.28 6.36 -13.12
N TYR A 196 -9.29 5.79 -13.79
CA TYR A 196 -9.50 4.34 -13.88
C TYR A 196 -8.66 3.71 -14.98
N ASP A 197 -8.26 4.47 -16.00
CA ASP A 197 -7.43 3.96 -17.07
C ASP A 197 -5.93 4.07 -16.70
N LYS A 198 -5.21 2.96 -16.83
CA LYS A 198 -3.77 2.87 -16.57
C LYS A 198 -2.97 3.83 -17.44
N LEU A 199 -3.41 4.10 -18.68
CA LEU A 199 -2.73 5.03 -19.58
C LEU A 199 -2.71 6.46 -19.04
N TYR A 200 -3.76 6.85 -18.32
CA TYR A 200 -3.93 8.19 -17.77
C TYR A 200 -3.47 8.30 -16.32
N ARG A 201 -3.40 7.18 -15.59
CA ARG A 201 -2.77 7.12 -14.28
C ARG A 201 -1.24 7.13 -14.38
N ASP A 202 -0.68 6.26 -15.22
CA ASP A 202 0.77 6.10 -15.42
C ASP A 202 1.17 6.80 -16.73
N ARG A 203 0.86 8.10 -16.84
CA ARG A 203 1.17 8.88 -18.06
C ARG A 203 2.66 8.89 -18.33
N HIS A 204 3.02 8.62 -19.58
CA HIS A 204 4.39 8.77 -20.02
C HIS A 204 4.83 10.23 -19.88
N GLU A 205 5.78 10.48 -18.99
CA GLU A 205 6.34 11.81 -18.80
C GLU A 205 7.23 12.20 -19.98
N VAL A 206 7.15 13.47 -20.38
CA VAL A 206 7.98 14.01 -21.47
C VAL A 206 9.45 13.97 -21.05
N GLN A 207 10.27 13.31 -21.86
CA GLN A 207 11.70 13.10 -21.59
C GLN A 207 12.63 14.13 -22.25
N PHE A 208 12.10 15.09 -23.03
CA PHE A 208 12.84 16.20 -23.66
C PHE A 208 14.21 15.79 -24.27
N PHE A 209 14.22 14.69 -25.03
CA PHE A 209 15.41 14.12 -25.67
C PHE A 209 16.59 13.83 -24.69
N GLY A 210 16.28 13.61 -23.41
CA GLY A 210 17.26 13.36 -22.33
C GLY A 210 18.08 14.60 -21.93
N ARG A 211 17.77 15.78 -22.48
CA ARG A 211 18.53 17.02 -22.24
C ARG A 211 17.72 18.08 -21.49
N GLY A 212 16.41 18.14 -21.71
CA GLY A 212 15.52 19.04 -20.97
C GLY A 212 15.14 18.49 -19.60
N LEU A 213 14.83 19.41 -18.69
CA LEU A 213 14.47 19.12 -17.29
C LEU A 213 13.20 19.88 -16.93
N ILE A 214 12.41 19.33 -16.01
CA ILE A 214 11.24 19.97 -15.43
C ILE A 214 11.70 21.07 -14.47
N ALA A 215 11.09 22.25 -14.57
CA ALA A 215 11.40 23.38 -13.70
C ALA A 215 11.01 23.10 -12.23
N GLY A 216 11.81 23.61 -11.28
CA GLY A 216 11.52 23.54 -9.84
C GLY A 216 11.81 22.19 -9.18
N VAL A 217 12.04 21.12 -9.94
CA VAL A 217 12.45 19.82 -9.41
C VAL A 217 13.98 19.71 -9.43
N ASP A 218 14.57 19.11 -8.40
CA ASP A 218 16.02 18.94 -8.31
C ASP A 218 16.60 18.25 -9.56
N VAL A 219 17.66 18.86 -10.12
CA VAL A 219 18.28 18.40 -11.37
C VAL A 219 18.96 17.05 -11.18
N GLY A 220 19.57 16.81 -10.00
CA GLY A 220 20.21 15.54 -9.66
C GLY A 220 19.20 14.39 -9.59
N ALA A 221 18.09 14.60 -8.88
CA ALA A 221 16.99 13.65 -8.77
C ALA A 221 16.35 13.34 -10.13
N GLN A 222 16.10 14.36 -10.95
CA GLN A 222 15.54 14.17 -12.29
C GLN A 222 16.46 13.34 -13.20
N LYS A 223 17.77 13.65 -13.22
CA LYS A 223 18.75 12.91 -14.01
C LYS A 223 18.86 11.47 -13.56
N LYS A 224 18.75 11.17 -12.27
CA LYS A 224 18.76 9.79 -11.77
C LYS A 224 17.57 8.95 -12.26
N VAL A 225 16.38 9.54 -12.33
CA VAL A 225 15.15 8.81 -12.72
C VAL A 225 14.96 8.73 -14.23
N LYS A 226 15.30 9.79 -14.99
CA LYS A 226 14.92 9.93 -16.41
C LYS A 226 16.01 9.57 -17.40
N SER A 227 17.26 9.37 -16.96
CA SER A 227 18.39 9.32 -17.89
C SER A 227 18.58 7.97 -18.58
N GLU A 228 18.13 6.85 -18.01
CA GLU A 228 18.50 5.50 -18.48
C GLU A 228 18.21 5.24 -19.97
N PHE A 229 17.01 5.63 -20.45
CA PHE A 229 16.59 5.37 -21.83
C PHE A 229 17.45 6.11 -22.87
N TYR A 230 17.59 7.43 -22.73
CA TYR A 230 18.38 8.22 -23.69
C TYR A 230 19.89 8.04 -23.50
N LEU A 231 20.37 7.74 -22.28
CA LEU A 231 21.78 7.41 -22.06
C LEU A 231 22.17 6.17 -22.84
N LYS A 232 21.38 5.09 -22.74
CA LYS A 232 21.61 3.86 -23.50
C LYS A 232 21.61 4.12 -25.02
N HIS A 233 20.64 4.90 -25.52
CA HIS A 233 20.60 5.25 -26.94
C HIS A 233 21.76 6.14 -27.39
N MET A 234 22.31 7.00 -26.52
CA MET A 234 23.48 7.81 -26.84
C MET A 234 24.75 6.95 -26.86
N GLU A 235 24.87 5.99 -25.94
CA GLU A 235 25.98 5.05 -25.91
C GLU A 235 26.04 4.18 -27.17
N GLU A 236 24.89 3.66 -27.63
CA GLU A 236 24.81 2.85 -28.85
C GLU A 236 25.10 3.62 -30.15
N ARG A 237 24.84 4.93 -30.18
CA ARG A 237 24.91 5.74 -31.42
C ARG A 237 26.16 6.60 -31.55
N ARG A 238 26.86 6.87 -30.45
CA ARG A 238 28.05 7.73 -30.46
C ARG A 238 29.23 7.02 -31.07
N THR A 239 30.05 7.79 -31.76
CA THR A 239 31.41 7.37 -32.11
C THR A 239 32.33 7.46 -30.89
N HIS A 240 33.47 6.77 -30.92
CA HIS A 240 34.45 6.84 -29.83
C HIS A 240 34.88 8.27 -29.51
N GLU A 241 35.12 9.10 -30.53
CA GLU A 241 35.52 10.51 -30.34
C GLU A 241 34.43 11.37 -29.69
N GLU A 242 33.16 11.10 -29.97
CA GLU A 242 32.03 11.78 -29.34
C GLU A 242 31.84 11.34 -27.89
N GLN A 243 32.09 10.06 -27.61
CA GLN A 243 32.07 9.51 -26.26
C GLN A 243 33.15 10.16 -25.40
N ASP A 244 34.40 10.23 -25.89
CA ASP A 244 35.51 10.88 -25.18
C ASP A 244 35.21 12.36 -24.85
N LYS A 245 34.65 13.10 -25.82
CA LYS A 245 34.26 14.52 -25.61
C LYS A 245 33.18 14.67 -24.55
N GLU A 246 32.17 13.81 -24.55
CA GLU A 246 31.13 13.86 -23.53
C GLU A 246 31.67 13.43 -22.16
N ASP A 247 32.55 12.44 -22.09
CA ASP A 247 33.16 12.00 -20.83
C ASP A 247 34.02 13.11 -20.21
N MET A 248 34.81 13.81 -21.04
CA MET A 248 35.55 15.00 -20.62
C MET A 248 34.63 16.10 -20.08
N ARG A 249 33.50 16.36 -20.76
CA ARG A 249 32.50 17.33 -20.31
C ARG A 249 31.86 16.88 -19.00
N GLN A 250 31.50 15.62 -18.86
CA GLN A 250 30.94 15.06 -17.62
C GLN A 250 31.93 15.14 -16.47
N GLU A 251 33.22 14.90 -16.73
CA GLU A 251 34.26 15.05 -15.72
C GLU A 251 34.40 16.50 -15.27
N GLN A 252 34.36 17.47 -16.19
CA GLN A 252 34.36 18.90 -15.85
C GLN A 252 33.13 19.28 -15.01
N LEU A 253 31.95 18.78 -15.37
CA LEU A 253 30.73 19.00 -14.58
C LEU A 253 30.84 18.38 -13.19
N ARG A 254 31.36 17.15 -13.08
CA ARG A 254 31.61 16.48 -11.79
C ARG A 254 32.63 17.24 -10.95
N LYS A 255 33.68 17.80 -11.55
CA LYS A 255 34.65 18.66 -10.86
C LYS A 255 33.99 19.94 -10.34
N LYS A 256 33.13 20.58 -11.13
CA LYS A 256 32.35 21.75 -10.69
C LYS A 256 31.41 21.41 -9.53
N GLN A 257 30.66 20.31 -9.64
CA GLN A 257 29.76 19.83 -8.59
C GLN A 257 30.52 19.49 -7.30
N LYS A 258 31.63 18.75 -7.39
CA LYS A 258 32.46 18.43 -6.22
C LYS A 258 33.03 19.68 -5.56
N LYS A 259 33.40 20.70 -6.34
CA LYS A 259 33.87 21.98 -5.81
C LYS A 259 32.74 22.70 -5.06
N GLU A 260 31.56 22.78 -5.66
CA GLU A 260 30.37 23.36 -5.03
C GLU A 260 30.01 22.62 -3.74
N GLU A 261 29.94 21.28 -3.78
CA GLU A 261 29.72 20.43 -2.60
C GLU A 261 30.78 20.64 -1.52
N TRP A 262 32.05 20.83 -1.90
CA TRP A 262 33.15 21.12 -0.97
C TRP A 262 33.01 22.51 -0.33
N ASP A 263 32.66 23.51 -1.12
CA ASP A 263 32.49 24.89 -0.64
C ASP A 263 31.23 25.01 0.24
N ASP A 264 30.17 24.25 -0.05
CA ASP A 264 28.91 24.23 0.70
C ASP A 264 28.86 23.24 1.86
N ARG A 265 29.98 22.57 2.18
CA ARG A 265 30.06 21.68 3.36
C ARG A 265 29.56 22.38 4.62
N HIS A 266 28.90 21.60 5.47
CA HIS A 266 28.44 22.06 6.77
C HIS A 266 29.64 22.43 7.66
N TRP A 267 29.54 23.54 8.42
CA TRP A 267 30.64 24.07 9.23
C TRP A 267 31.30 23.06 10.19
N LYS A 268 30.54 22.05 10.64
CA LYS A 268 31.05 20.93 11.48
C LYS A 268 32.16 20.12 10.83
N GLN A 269 32.17 20.03 9.50
CA GLN A 269 33.14 19.28 8.71
C GLN A 269 34.29 20.16 8.19
N LYS A 270 34.23 21.47 8.47
CA LYS A 270 35.21 22.45 8.01
C LYS A 270 36.20 22.79 9.13
N PRO A 271 37.51 22.89 8.84
CA PRO A 271 38.46 23.46 9.79
C PRO A 271 38.19 24.95 10.02
N LEU A 272 38.77 25.52 11.09
CA LEU A 272 38.51 26.91 11.49
C LEU A 272 39.01 27.90 10.43
N ASP A 273 40.16 27.61 9.83
CA ASP A 273 40.81 28.45 8.82
C ASP A 273 39.99 28.56 7.53
N GLU A 274 39.20 27.53 7.20
CA GLU A 274 38.33 27.51 6.01
C GLU A 274 36.95 28.15 6.28
N MET A 275 36.62 28.54 7.51
CA MET A 275 35.30 29.10 7.81
C MET A 275 35.10 30.50 7.21
N GLN A 276 34.13 30.58 6.30
CA GLN A 276 33.66 31.81 5.70
C GLN A 276 32.59 32.49 6.55
N ASP A 277 32.29 33.77 6.30
CA ASP A 277 31.25 34.51 7.02
C ASP A 277 29.84 33.92 6.84
N ARG A 278 29.59 33.26 5.69
CA ARG A 278 28.38 32.44 5.48
C ARG A 278 28.29 31.31 6.49
N ASP A 279 29.38 30.58 6.69
CA ASP A 279 29.40 29.43 7.61
C ASP A 279 29.21 29.91 9.05
N TRP A 280 29.73 31.09 9.41
CA TRP A 280 29.49 31.73 10.71
C TRP A 280 28.05 32.21 10.90
N ARG A 281 27.36 32.57 9.81
CA ARG A 281 25.94 32.84 9.84
C ARG A 281 25.14 31.56 10.05
N ILE A 282 25.44 30.48 9.32
CA ILE A 282 24.79 29.18 9.50
C ILE A 282 25.03 28.65 10.92
N PHE A 283 26.24 28.78 11.45
CA PHE A 283 26.54 28.42 12.84
C PHE A 283 25.64 29.18 13.83
N ARG A 284 25.46 30.49 13.63
CA ARG A 284 24.57 31.29 14.47
C ARG A 284 23.11 30.88 14.31
N GLU A 285 22.66 30.55 13.11
CA GLU A 285 21.31 30.04 12.85
C GLU A 285 21.08 28.69 13.56
N ASP A 286 22.00 27.74 13.43
CA ASP A 286 21.93 26.41 14.07
C ASP A 286 21.81 26.47 15.59
N PHE A 287 22.50 27.43 16.22
CA PHE A 287 22.49 27.63 17.66
C PHE A 287 21.51 28.72 18.12
N ASN A 288 20.69 29.26 17.22
CA ASN A 288 19.74 30.35 17.48
C ASN A 288 20.38 31.59 18.14
N ILE A 289 21.62 31.92 17.77
CA ILE A 289 22.38 33.04 18.31
C ILE A 289 22.06 34.29 17.50
N VAL A 290 21.30 35.20 18.09
CA VAL A 290 21.06 36.54 17.52
C VAL A 290 21.98 37.53 18.20
N ILE A 291 22.73 38.30 17.43
CA ILE A 291 23.60 39.33 17.97
C ILE A 291 23.24 40.70 17.38
N LYS A 292 23.15 41.70 18.26
CA LYS A 292 22.88 43.09 17.92
C LYS A 292 24.16 43.89 18.17
N GLY A 293 24.58 44.69 17.19
CA GLY A 293 25.82 45.47 17.24
C GLY A 293 26.81 45.12 16.12
N GLY A 294 27.71 46.04 15.79
CA GLY A 294 28.74 45.86 14.76
C GLY A 294 30.09 45.39 15.33
N LYS A 295 30.87 44.64 14.53
CA LYS A 295 32.21 44.08 14.84
C LYS A 295 32.27 43.23 16.12
N LEU A 296 31.56 42.11 16.12
CA LEU A 296 31.65 41.13 17.19
C LEU A 296 32.63 40.01 16.83
N PRO A 297 33.36 39.45 17.81
CA PRO A 297 34.22 38.30 17.58
C PRO A 297 33.38 37.09 17.11
N LYS A 298 34.00 36.24 16.29
CA LYS A 298 33.40 35.00 15.81
C LYS A 298 33.16 34.06 17.01
N PRO A 299 32.01 33.37 17.07
CA PRO A 299 31.72 32.44 18.17
C PRO A 299 32.67 31.24 18.15
N ILE A 300 32.89 30.62 19.31
CA ILE A 300 33.78 29.46 19.45
C ILE A 300 33.01 28.18 19.12
N ARG A 301 33.60 27.28 18.32
CA ARG A 301 32.98 25.98 17.96
C ARG A 301 33.36 24.87 18.93
N TYR A 302 34.65 24.83 19.29
CA TYR A 302 35.25 23.85 20.20
C TYR A 302 36.18 24.55 21.19
N TRP A 303 36.33 24.01 22.40
CA TRP A 303 37.19 24.61 23.44
C TRP A 303 38.65 24.77 23.01
N GLU A 304 39.14 23.89 22.13
CA GLU A 304 40.50 23.94 21.57
C GLU A 304 40.73 25.16 20.67
N GLU A 305 39.67 25.70 20.07
CA GLU A 305 39.70 26.85 19.16
C GLU A 305 39.58 28.20 19.90
N ALA A 306 39.34 28.16 21.21
CA ALA A 306 39.08 29.35 22.03
C ALA A 306 40.34 30.20 22.31
N GLY A 307 41.53 29.71 21.95
CA GLY A 307 42.80 30.35 22.31
C GLY A 307 43.09 30.35 23.82
N LEU A 308 42.45 29.45 24.58
CA LEU A 308 42.62 29.31 26.02
C LEU A 308 43.91 28.53 26.35
N PRO A 309 44.58 28.82 27.48
CA PRO A 309 45.69 28.00 27.97
C PRO A 309 45.25 26.54 28.14
N LYS A 310 46.13 25.59 27.77
CA LYS A 310 45.83 24.14 27.82
C LYS A 310 45.35 23.68 29.19
N GLU A 311 45.94 24.23 30.26
CA GLU A 311 45.56 23.96 31.64
C GLU A 311 44.08 24.25 31.92
N VAL A 312 43.55 25.35 31.37
CA VAL A 312 42.15 25.74 31.53
C VAL A 312 41.24 24.79 30.75
N VAL A 313 41.62 24.44 29.52
CA VAL A 313 40.89 23.49 28.68
C VAL A 313 40.80 22.12 29.36
N ASP A 314 41.90 21.64 29.95
CA ASP A 314 41.94 20.36 30.67
C ASP A 314 41.01 20.36 31.90
N VAL A 315 40.95 21.47 32.65
CA VAL A 315 40.02 21.60 33.77
C VAL A 315 38.57 21.59 33.28
N ILE A 316 38.25 22.30 32.19
CA ILE A 316 36.90 22.31 31.59
C ILE A 316 36.46 20.90 31.20
N TYR A 317 37.35 20.12 30.58
CA TYR A 317 37.07 18.72 30.25
C TYR A 317 36.92 17.83 31.48
N LYS A 318 37.74 18.04 32.54
CA LYS A 318 37.61 17.32 33.82
C LYS A 318 36.29 17.60 34.54
N VAL A 319 35.79 18.82 34.46
CA VAL A 319 34.48 19.22 35.01
C VAL A 319 33.31 18.65 34.19
N GLY A 320 33.58 18.22 32.95
CA GLY A 320 32.61 17.51 32.10
C GLY A 320 31.95 18.37 31.01
N TYR A 321 32.40 19.60 30.80
CA TYR A 321 31.88 20.48 29.75
C TYR A 321 32.48 20.12 28.38
N LYS A 322 31.85 19.17 27.68
CA LYS A 322 32.36 18.63 26.39
C LYS A 322 32.31 19.62 25.22
N LYS A 323 31.41 20.61 25.25
CA LYS A 323 31.21 21.60 24.18
C LYS A 323 30.93 22.97 24.78
N PRO A 324 31.33 24.07 24.11
CA PRO A 324 30.94 25.40 24.54
C PRO A 324 29.42 25.53 24.54
N PRO A 325 28.84 26.17 25.57
CA PRO A 325 27.40 26.44 25.59
C PRO A 325 27.03 27.40 24.45
N ASN A 326 25.80 27.28 23.94
CA ASN A 326 25.27 28.05 22.80
C ASN A 326 25.14 29.57 23.06
N LEU A 327 25.66 30.06 24.18
CA LEU A 327 25.62 31.47 24.56
C LEU A 327 26.84 32.19 23.95
N PRO A 328 26.70 33.46 23.53
CA PRO A 328 27.84 34.26 23.12
C PRO A 328 28.74 34.46 24.34
N VAL A 329 29.82 33.67 24.42
CA VAL A 329 30.90 33.90 25.38
C VAL A 329 31.62 35.17 24.92
N LEU A 330 31.08 36.33 25.31
CA LEU A 330 31.82 37.58 25.31
C LEU A 330 32.98 37.38 26.29
N GLY A 331 34.20 37.59 25.80
CA GLY A 331 35.44 37.20 26.45
C GLY A 331 35.50 37.59 27.93
N ALA A 332 35.99 36.64 28.73
CA ALA A 332 36.42 36.90 30.10
C ALA A 332 37.63 37.85 30.07
N HIS A 333 37.39 39.16 30.06
CA HIS A 333 38.38 40.15 30.47
C HIS A 333 38.48 40.11 31.99
N THR A 334 39.58 39.54 32.50
CA THR A 334 39.94 39.58 33.91
C THR A 334 40.53 40.96 34.23
N ASP A 335 39.67 41.97 34.41
CA ASP A 335 40.08 43.23 35.03
C ASP A 335 39.70 43.18 36.52
N SER A 336 40.69 42.83 37.33
CA SER A 336 40.63 43.02 38.78
C SER A 336 40.88 44.49 39.11
N THR A 337 39.91 45.18 39.70
CA THR A 337 40.19 46.32 40.59
C THR A 337 39.07 46.46 41.64
N PRO A 338 39.40 46.76 42.93
CA PRO A 338 38.48 46.57 44.05
C PRO A 338 37.96 47.88 44.68
N GLY A 339 36.83 47.79 45.41
CA GLY A 339 36.28 48.81 46.34
C GLY A 339 35.16 49.67 45.72
N HIS A 340 34.02 49.99 46.35
CA HIS A 340 33.59 50.00 47.76
C HIS A 340 32.02 50.11 47.81
N PRO A 341 31.35 50.03 48.97
CA PRO A 341 29.94 49.60 49.11
C PRO A 341 28.89 50.70 49.45
N TYR A 342 27.59 50.30 49.41
CA TYR A 342 26.34 50.96 49.87
C TYR A 342 25.87 52.21 49.06
N ARG A 343 24.59 52.45 48.73
CA ARG A 343 23.27 52.29 49.42
C ARG A 343 22.08 52.35 48.38
N PRO A 344 20.81 52.12 48.80
CA PRO A 344 19.66 51.70 47.94
C PRO A 344 18.55 52.77 47.74
N SER A 345 17.41 52.34 47.17
CA SER A 345 16.08 53.02 46.94
C SER A 345 16.00 53.85 45.65
N GLU A 346 14.95 53.85 44.80
CA GLU A 346 13.50 53.56 44.89
C GLU A 346 12.92 53.44 43.45
N PRO A 347 11.67 52.97 43.24
CA PRO A 347 11.06 52.73 41.93
C PRO A 347 10.27 53.96 41.42
N ARG A 348 10.27 54.21 40.10
CA ARG A 348 9.34 55.17 39.47
C ARG A 348 8.46 54.55 38.40
N HIS A 349 7.17 54.75 38.66
CA HIS A 349 6.00 54.41 37.87
C HIS A 349 5.89 55.15 36.52
N TYR A 350 5.15 54.49 35.62
CA TYR A 350 4.25 55.04 34.58
C TYR A 350 4.82 55.93 33.46
N ARG A 351 4.65 55.47 32.21
CA ARG A 351 3.54 55.96 31.35
C ARG A 351 3.39 55.15 30.06
N ARG A 352 2.18 54.62 29.88
CA ARG A 352 1.62 54.07 28.66
C ARG A 352 1.29 55.24 27.72
N SER A 353 1.92 55.35 26.55
CA SER A 353 1.41 56.19 25.47
C SER A 353 0.82 55.31 24.36
N ARG A 354 -0.47 55.55 24.11
CA ARG A 354 -1.17 55.13 22.90
C ARG A 354 -0.74 56.09 21.79
N ASN A 355 -0.31 55.57 20.65
CA ASN A 355 -0.36 56.32 19.40
C ASN A 355 -1.29 55.60 18.41
N ARG A 356 -2.41 56.26 18.12
CA ARG A 356 -3.15 56.13 16.87
C ARG A 356 -2.27 56.66 15.75
N ILE A 357 -2.22 55.94 14.63
CA ILE A 357 -1.92 56.54 13.33
C ILE A 357 -2.95 55.98 12.35
N TRP A 358 -3.40 56.89 11.49
CA TRP A 358 -4.41 56.79 10.45
C TRP A 358 -4.09 55.75 9.38
#